data_AF-A0A7S3ZRR3-F1
#
_entry.id   AF-A0A7S3ZRR3-F1
#
_cell.length_a   1.000
_cell.length_b   1.000
_cell.length_c   1.000
_cell.angle_alpha   90.00
_cell.angle_beta   90.00
_cell.angle_gamma   90.00
#
_symmetry.space_group_name_H-M   'P 1'
#
loop_
_entity.id
_entity.type
_entity.pdbx_description
1 polymer ?
#
loop_
_entity_poly.entity_id
_entity_poly.type
_entity_poly.pdbx_seq_one_letter_code
_entity_poly.pdbx_strand_id
1 'polypeptide(L)'
;MGDKRSGARPRQPSQGGCLVVAALVLMAFLYANNPAVQDADDGIALRLARVAELDVELQGHAALRDAARSDVELARAQAEHIEAPPEPPPPPRQQRREVLTTKPESQKDYRGYTFWSSDFHISPIADLKDLFAPMGMRIIDESLSGHCHLKKTCSRNLKVITKQNGITLGQCPNQLRRKFFEAYVNDARMRSVDAFLCHHAAGLCEAFMPFNKSLIVVASTRYEIGRHDPRRWKAWNANLKAIAAHPRNVVAANNRYDAEYVKYFTGLSHVPVLPNYCGWRCGNQLPGALVVPVTASARWRGGA
;
A
#
# COMPACT_ATOMS: atom_id res chain seq x y z
N MET A 1 -73.65 22.37 18.41
CA MET A 1 -74.22 21.09 17.93
C MET A 1 -73.41 19.97 18.56
N GLY A 2 -74.07 19.03 19.22
CA GLY A 2 -73.47 18.00 20.09
C GLY A 2 -72.66 16.93 19.33
N ASP A 3 -72.24 15.83 19.92
CA ASP A 3 -72.59 15.20 21.19
C ASP A 3 -71.59 14.03 21.43
N LYS A 4 -71.59 13.51 22.66
CA LYS A 4 -71.21 12.14 23.12
C LYS A 4 -69.75 11.78 23.44
N ARG A 5 -69.55 11.69 24.76
CA ARG A 5 -68.65 10.77 25.49
C ARG A 5 -68.97 9.30 25.18
N SER A 6 -67.94 8.44 25.21
CA SER A 6 -68.07 7.02 25.56
C SER A 6 -66.91 6.60 26.46
N GLY A 7 -67.25 6.08 27.65
CA GLY A 7 -66.32 5.50 28.61
C GLY A 7 -66.23 3.98 28.43
N ALA A 8 -65.04 3.42 28.63
CA ALA A 8 -64.80 1.98 28.66
C ALA A 8 -64.42 1.51 30.07
N ARG A 9 -65.01 0.37 30.50
CA ARG A 9 -64.82 -0.29 31.79
C ARG A 9 -63.51 -1.11 31.84
N PRO A 10 -62.91 -1.34 33.03
CA PRO A 10 -61.76 -2.20 33.18
C PRO A 10 -62.13 -3.69 33.13
N ARG A 11 -61.31 -4.50 32.44
CA ARG A 11 -61.42 -5.97 32.38
C ARG A 11 -60.69 -6.61 33.57
N GLN A 12 -61.32 -7.60 34.20
CA GLN A 12 -60.68 -8.48 35.18
C GLN A 12 -59.70 -9.46 34.49
N PRO A 13 -58.58 -9.81 35.15
CA PRO A 13 -57.62 -10.78 34.63
C PRO A 13 -58.14 -12.22 34.73
N SER A 14 -57.91 -13.00 33.67
CA SER A 14 -58.29 -14.41 33.56
C SER A 14 -57.34 -15.31 34.35
N GLN A 15 -57.92 -16.30 35.05
CA GLN A 15 -57.21 -17.26 35.92
C GLN A 15 -56.37 -18.33 35.16
N GLY A 16 -56.01 -18.10 33.89
CA GLY A 16 -55.26 -19.06 33.07
C GLY A 16 -53.72 -19.02 33.26
N GLY A 17 -53.19 -18.03 33.97
CA GLY A 17 -51.74 -17.77 34.02
C GLY A 17 -50.93 -18.62 35.01
N CYS A 18 -51.54 -19.23 36.03
CA CYS A 18 -50.79 -19.91 37.09
C CYS A 18 -50.28 -21.31 36.70
N LEU A 19 -50.94 -22.01 35.77
CA LEU A 19 -50.53 -23.37 35.37
C LEU A 19 -49.30 -23.37 34.43
N VAL A 20 -49.14 -22.34 33.60
CA VAL A 20 -48.00 -22.21 32.68
C VAL A 20 -46.72 -21.85 33.45
N VAL A 21 -46.83 -20.99 34.47
CA VAL A 21 -45.68 -20.60 35.30
C VAL A 21 -45.19 -21.78 36.15
N ALA A 22 -46.10 -22.58 36.71
CA ALA A 22 -45.72 -23.78 37.46
C ALA A 22 -45.01 -24.83 36.59
N ALA A 23 -45.46 -25.04 35.34
CA ALA A 23 -44.82 -25.95 34.40
C ALA A 23 -43.43 -25.46 33.97
N LEU A 24 -43.25 -24.15 33.73
CA LEU A 24 -41.95 -23.56 33.37
C LEU A 24 -40.94 -23.61 34.53
N VAL A 25 -41.39 -23.42 35.78
CA VAL A 25 -40.52 -23.53 36.96
C VAL A 25 -40.12 -24.98 37.21
N LEU A 26 -41.03 -25.95 37.05
CA LEU A 26 -40.71 -27.37 37.19
C LEU A 26 -39.74 -27.85 36.10
N MET A 27 -39.92 -27.39 34.86
CA MET A 27 -39.00 -27.67 33.75
C MET A 27 -37.62 -27.07 34.01
N ALA A 28 -37.53 -25.82 34.49
CA ALA A 28 -36.26 -25.20 34.85
C ALA A 28 -35.54 -25.92 36.01
N PHE A 29 -36.29 -26.44 36.99
CA PHE A 29 -35.73 -27.20 38.12
C PHE A 29 -35.23 -28.58 37.72
N LEU A 30 -35.92 -29.25 36.80
CA LEU A 30 -35.48 -30.53 36.23
C LEU A 30 -34.29 -30.34 35.28
N TYR A 31 -34.19 -29.18 34.61
CA TYR A 31 -33.06 -28.82 33.74
C TYR A 31 -31.79 -28.50 34.53
N ALA A 32 -31.91 -27.77 35.64
CA ALA A 32 -30.76 -27.31 36.43
C ALA A 32 -30.05 -28.44 37.22
N ASN A 33 -30.69 -29.60 37.40
CA ASN A 33 -30.17 -30.70 38.22
C ASN A 33 -29.75 -31.94 37.41
N ASN A 34 -29.72 -31.87 36.08
CA ASN A 34 -29.29 -32.98 35.24
C ASN A 34 -27.96 -32.67 34.52
N PRO A 35 -26.80 -33.11 35.05
CA PRO A 35 -25.49 -32.79 34.50
C PRO A 35 -25.25 -33.39 33.10
N ALA A 36 -26.04 -34.38 32.67
CA ALA A 36 -25.94 -34.94 31.32
C ALA A 36 -26.56 -34.06 30.22
N VAL A 37 -27.37 -33.05 30.58
CA VAL A 37 -28.01 -32.13 29.62
C VAL A 37 -27.20 -30.85 29.42
N GLN A 38 -26.39 -30.45 30.41
CA GLN A 38 -25.56 -29.24 30.34
C GLN A 38 -24.45 -29.32 29.27
N ASP A 39 -23.84 -30.48 29.08
CA ASP A 39 -22.75 -30.66 28.10
C ASP A 39 -23.23 -30.70 26.63
N ALA A 40 -24.51 -30.96 26.38
CA ALA A 40 -25.07 -31.02 25.02
C ALA A 40 -25.56 -29.65 24.51
N ASP A 41 -25.83 -28.70 25.42
CA ASP A 41 -26.61 -27.50 25.12
C ASP A 41 -25.77 -26.21 25.02
N ASP A 42 -24.57 -26.19 25.60
CA ASP A 42 -23.60 -25.09 25.39
C ASP A 42 -23.27 -24.93 23.90
N GLY A 43 -23.30 -26.01 23.13
CA GLY A 43 -23.10 -25.99 21.67
C GLY A 43 -24.28 -25.42 20.88
N ILE A 44 -25.52 -25.55 21.39
CA ILE A 44 -26.73 -25.04 20.71
C ILE A 44 -26.96 -23.58 21.10
N ALA A 45 -26.78 -23.22 22.38
CA ALA A 45 -26.85 -21.83 22.84
C ALA A 45 -25.78 -20.96 22.16
N LEU A 46 -24.53 -21.44 22.01
CA LEU A 46 -23.50 -20.71 21.24
C LEU A 46 -23.89 -20.56 19.76
N ARG A 47 -24.49 -21.58 19.15
CA ARG A 47 -24.89 -21.53 17.73
C ARG A 47 -26.05 -20.55 17.51
N LEU A 48 -27.03 -20.52 18.42
CA LEU A 48 -28.16 -19.59 18.35
C LEU A 48 -27.73 -18.15 18.64
N ALA A 49 -26.83 -17.93 19.61
CA ALA A 49 -26.25 -16.61 19.86
C ALA A 49 -25.47 -16.09 18.64
N ARG A 50 -24.72 -16.98 17.96
CA ARG A 50 -23.97 -16.63 16.75
C ARG A 50 -24.87 -16.36 15.53
N VAL A 51 -26.01 -17.05 15.42
CA VAL A 51 -27.02 -16.77 14.38
C VAL A 51 -27.69 -15.41 14.65
N ALA A 52 -27.99 -15.07 15.91
CA ALA A 52 -28.52 -13.76 16.26
C ALA A 52 -27.52 -12.61 16.01
N GLU A 53 -26.22 -12.81 16.29
CA GLU A 53 -25.18 -11.84 15.94
C GLU A 53 -25.04 -11.67 14.42
N LEU A 54 -25.11 -12.77 13.65
CA LEU A 54 -25.07 -12.72 12.18
C LEU A 54 -26.27 -12.00 11.59
N ASP A 55 -27.48 -12.12 12.16
CA ASP A 55 -28.67 -11.38 11.70
C ASP A 55 -28.55 -9.87 12.00
N VAL A 56 -27.96 -9.48 13.14
CA VAL A 56 -27.68 -8.06 13.45
C VAL A 56 -26.63 -7.48 12.51
N GLU A 57 -25.57 -8.24 12.16
CA GLU A 57 -24.61 -7.83 11.13
C GLU A 57 -25.26 -7.74 9.74
N LEU A 58 -26.11 -8.69 9.35
CA LEU A 58 -26.77 -8.68 8.05
C LEU A 58 -27.71 -7.47 7.90
N GLN A 59 -28.46 -7.14 8.95
CA GLN A 59 -29.34 -5.96 8.98
C GLN A 59 -28.53 -4.65 9.00
N GLY A 60 -27.41 -4.60 9.72
CA GLY A 60 -26.48 -3.46 9.67
C GLY A 60 -25.88 -3.25 8.28
N HIS A 61 -25.55 -4.33 7.58
CA HIS A 61 -25.03 -4.28 6.20
C HIS A 61 -26.10 -3.86 5.19
N ALA A 62 -27.36 -4.22 5.38
CA ALA A 62 -28.47 -3.75 4.54
C ALA A 62 -28.68 -2.23 4.70
N ALA A 63 -28.73 -1.74 5.95
CA ALA A 63 -28.85 -0.31 6.23
C ALA A 63 -27.66 0.51 5.69
N LEU A 64 -26.43 -0.02 5.78
CA LEU A 64 -25.24 0.60 5.19
C LEU A 64 -25.28 0.62 3.65
N ARG A 65 -25.82 -0.44 3.01
CA ARG A 65 -26.01 -0.48 1.55
C ARG A 65 -27.04 0.55 1.09
N ASP A 66 -28.14 0.70 1.83
CA ASP A 66 -29.19 1.67 1.49
C ASP A 66 -28.72 3.12 1.70
N ALA A 67 -27.97 3.38 2.78
CA ALA A 67 -27.32 4.69 2.98
C ALA A 67 -26.31 5.00 1.87
N ALA A 68 -25.46 4.04 1.51
CA ALA A 68 -24.49 4.20 0.42
C ALA A 68 -25.18 4.41 -0.94
N ARG A 69 -26.33 3.75 -1.18
CA ARG A 69 -27.11 3.96 -2.40
C ARG A 69 -27.72 5.36 -2.46
N SER A 70 -28.23 5.86 -1.33
CA SER A 70 -28.74 7.23 -1.22
C SER A 70 -27.65 8.27 -1.47
N ASP A 71 -26.45 8.06 -0.94
CA ASP A 71 -25.32 8.98 -1.14
C ASP A 71 -24.85 8.99 -2.60
N VAL A 72 -24.85 7.83 -3.26
CA VAL A 72 -24.53 7.71 -4.70
C VAL A 72 -25.59 8.39 -5.57
N GLU A 73 -26.87 8.26 -5.23
CA GLU A 73 -27.96 8.94 -5.94
C GLU A 73 -27.89 10.47 -5.73
N LEU A 74 -27.58 10.93 -4.53
CA LEU A 74 -27.37 12.35 -4.23
C LEU A 74 -26.14 12.91 -4.98
N ALA A 75 -25.03 12.18 -5.00
CA ALA A 75 -23.83 12.56 -5.74
C ALA A 75 -24.07 12.59 -7.25
N ARG A 76 -24.89 11.66 -7.78
CA ARG A 76 -25.29 11.65 -9.19
C ARG A 76 -26.20 12.83 -9.55
N ALA A 77 -27.18 13.15 -8.71
CA ALA A 77 -28.04 14.32 -8.90
C ALA A 77 -27.24 15.64 -8.84
N GLN A 78 -26.23 15.72 -7.96
CA GLN A 78 -25.32 16.86 -7.92
C GLN A 78 -24.41 16.95 -9.15
N ALA A 79 -24.01 15.81 -9.74
CA ALA A 79 -23.20 15.76 -10.95
C ALA A 79 -23.98 16.19 -12.22
N GLU A 80 -25.30 15.99 -12.27
CA GLU A 80 -26.15 16.40 -13.41
C GLU A 80 -26.32 17.92 -13.54
N HIS A 81 -25.89 18.71 -12.53
CA HIS A 81 -25.87 20.17 -12.57
C HIS A 81 -24.48 20.80 -12.68
N ILE A 82 -23.43 19.98 -12.87
CA ILE A 82 -22.11 20.50 -13.18
C ILE A 82 -22.07 20.84 -14.66
N GLU A 83 -22.23 22.12 -14.96
CA GLU A 83 -21.98 22.69 -16.28
C GLU A 83 -20.61 22.19 -16.75
N ALA A 84 -20.57 21.62 -17.97
CA ALA A 84 -19.36 21.00 -18.49
C ALA A 84 -18.20 21.99 -18.36
N PRO A 85 -17.05 21.59 -17.77
CA PRO A 85 -15.92 22.48 -17.67
C PRO A 85 -15.61 23.03 -19.07
N PRO A 86 -15.33 24.34 -19.20
CA PRO A 86 -14.98 24.92 -20.48
C PRO A 86 -13.88 24.07 -21.12
N GLU A 87 -14.01 23.81 -22.42
CA GLU A 87 -13.03 23.00 -23.14
C GLU A 87 -11.63 23.50 -22.81
N PRO A 88 -10.72 22.62 -22.36
CA PRO A 88 -9.37 23.04 -22.05
C PRO A 88 -8.79 23.71 -23.29
N PRO A 89 -8.10 24.86 -23.14
CA PRO A 89 -7.49 25.52 -24.28
C PRO A 89 -6.64 24.52 -25.04
N PRO A 90 -6.62 24.58 -26.38
CA PRO A 90 -5.85 23.64 -27.19
C PRO A 90 -4.42 23.60 -26.65
N PRO A 91 -3.84 22.40 -26.49
CA PRO A 91 -2.52 22.25 -25.91
C PRO A 91 -1.57 23.19 -26.63
N PRO A 92 -0.75 23.98 -25.91
CA PRO A 92 0.16 24.92 -26.54
C PRO A 92 0.92 24.19 -27.61
N ARG A 93 0.81 24.72 -28.85
CA ARG A 93 1.40 24.17 -30.07
C ARG A 93 2.79 23.69 -29.70
N GLN A 94 2.99 22.37 -29.63
CA GLN A 94 4.23 21.79 -29.13
C GLN A 94 5.35 22.41 -29.93
N GLN A 95 6.07 23.35 -29.31
CA GLN A 95 7.24 23.93 -29.93
C GLN A 95 8.12 22.73 -30.23
N ARG A 96 8.33 22.52 -31.53
CA ARG A 96 9.15 21.46 -32.08
C ARG A 96 10.44 21.54 -31.30
N ARG A 97 10.62 20.67 -30.31
CA ARG A 97 11.81 20.60 -29.48
C ARG A 97 12.93 20.47 -30.49
N GLU A 98 13.70 21.55 -30.69
CA GLU A 98 14.97 21.46 -31.37
C GLU A 98 15.69 20.34 -30.63
N VAL A 99 15.88 19.23 -31.35
CA VAL A 99 16.62 18.09 -30.87
C VAL A 99 18.03 18.63 -30.74
N LEU A 100 18.34 19.18 -29.56
CA LEU A 100 19.66 19.60 -29.18
C LEU A 100 20.53 18.36 -29.39
N THR A 101 21.29 18.36 -30.47
CA THR A 101 22.31 17.39 -30.79
C THR A 101 23.43 17.57 -29.78
N THR A 102 23.16 17.14 -28.55
CA THR A 102 24.15 17.09 -27.50
C THR A 102 25.22 16.11 -27.95
N LYS A 103 26.45 16.60 -27.95
CA LYS A 103 27.67 15.84 -28.20
C LYS A 103 27.56 14.53 -27.40
N PRO A 104 27.82 13.34 -27.99
CA PRO A 104 27.70 12.09 -27.27
C PRO A 104 28.55 12.18 -26.00
N GLU A 105 27.88 12.23 -24.85
CA GLU A 105 28.55 12.22 -23.55
C GLU A 105 29.37 10.93 -23.50
N SER A 106 30.64 11.03 -23.10
CA SER A 106 31.50 9.85 -22.99
C SER A 106 30.76 8.79 -22.17
N GLN A 107 30.52 7.62 -22.78
CA GLN A 107 29.73 6.57 -22.17
C GLN A 107 30.36 6.19 -20.83
N LYS A 108 29.73 6.60 -19.73
CA LYS A 108 30.18 6.27 -18.38
C LYS A 108 30.12 4.75 -18.22
N ASP A 109 31.21 4.16 -17.76
CA ASP A 109 31.27 2.73 -17.47
C ASP A 109 30.58 2.47 -16.13
N TYR A 110 29.42 1.85 -16.18
CA TYR A 110 28.63 1.48 -14.99
C TYR A 110 28.84 0.02 -14.58
N ARG A 111 29.79 -0.70 -15.21
CA ARG A 111 30.07 -2.10 -14.85
C ARG A 111 30.60 -2.18 -13.42
N GLY A 112 30.10 -3.17 -12.69
CA GLY A 112 30.55 -3.45 -11.32
C GLY A 112 29.77 -2.75 -10.21
N TYR A 113 28.89 -1.79 -10.52
CA TYR A 113 28.04 -1.18 -9.50
C TYR A 113 27.13 -2.23 -8.86
N THR A 114 27.13 -2.25 -7.53
CA THR A 114 26.36 -3.17 -6.71
C THR A 114 25.34 -2.40 -5.87
N PHE A 115 24.07 -2.71 -6.10
CA PHE A 115 22.95 -2.14 -5.38
C PHE A 115 22.47 -3.08 -4.28
N TRP A 116 21.92 -2.52 -3.21
CA TRP A 116 21.22 -3.27 -2.16
C TRP A 116 19.74 -2.92 -2.15
N SER A 117 18.89 -3.94 -2.03
CA SER A 117 17.45 -3.79 -1.84
C SER A 117 16.94 -4.70 -0.72
N SER A 118 16.00 -4.18 0.07
CA SER A 118 15.23 -4.94 1.08
C SER A 118 13.73 -4.69 0.91
N ASP A 119 13.26 -4.82 -0.32
CA ASP A 119 11.92 -4.39 -0.73
C ASP A 119 10.79 -5.36 -0.33
N PHE A 120 9.59 -4.82 -0.16
CA PHE A 120 8.34 -5.51 0.14
C PHE A 120 7.54 -5.87 -1.13
N HIS A 121 7.96 -5.42 -2.31
CA HIS A 121 7.46 -5.86 -3.61
C HIS A 121 8.57 -6.49 -4.47
N ILE A 122 8.27 -7.68 -5.01
CA ILE A 122 9.23 -8.43 -5.82
C ILE A 122 9.38 -7.92 -7.26
N SER A 123 8.32 -7.35 -7.85
CA SER A 123 8.29 -7.05 -9.28
C SER A 123 9.22 -5.90 -9.65
N PRO A 124 9.18 -4.72 -8.99
CA PRO A 124 10.06 -3.61 -9.36
C PRO A 124 11.56 -3.99 -9.28
N ILE A 125 11.93 -4.80 -8.28
CA ILE A 125 13.32 -5.26 -8.14
C ILE A 125 13.69 -6.30 -9.21
N ALA A 126 12.75 -7.15 -9.62
CA ALA A 126 12.98 -8.08 -10.73
C ALA A 126 13.18 -7.34 -12.06
N ASP A 127 12.38 -6.30 -12.31
CA ASP A 127 12.49 -5.45 -13.49
C ASP A 127 13.83 -4.69 -13.50
N LEU A 128 14.28 -4.18 -12.35
CA LEU A 128 15.62 -3.56 -12.26
C LEU A 128 16.75 -4.56 -12.47
N LYS A 129 16.65 -5.80 -11.98
CA LYS A 129 17.66 -6.84 -12.24
C LYS A 129 17.79 -7.14 -13.73
N ASP A 130 16.66 -7.26 -14.42
CA ASP A 130 16.61 -7.48 -15.86
C ASP A 130 17.22 -6.31 -16.64
N LEU A 131 16.84 -5.08 -16.26
CA LEU A 131 17.39 -3.86 -16.85
C LEU A 131 18.91 -3.72 -16.60
N PHE A 132 19.38 -4.08 -15.41
CA PHE A 132 20.76 -3.87 -14.97
C PHE A 132 21.75 -4.93 -15.46
N ALA A 133 21.28 -6.15 -15.73
CA ALA A 133 22.14 -7.25 -16.11
C ALA A 133 23.00 -6.98 -17.37
N PRO A 134 22.46 -6.44 -18.48
CA PRO A 134 23.26 -6.13 -19.68
C PRO A 134 24.32 -5.05 -19.43
N MET A 135 24.14 -4.22 -18.40
CA MET A 135 25.07 -3.15 -18.02
C MET A 135 26.16 -3.62 -17.03
N GLY A 136 26.17 -4.91 -16.67
CA GLY A 136 27.12 -5.45 -15.69
C GLY A 136 26.92 -4.91 -14.27
N MET A 137 25.73 -4.37 -13.98
CA MET A 137 25.32 -3.94 -12.65
C MET A 137 24.66 -5.10 -11.90
N ARG A 138 24.79 -5.12 -10.57
CA ARG A 138 24.29 -6.20 -9.72
C ARG A 138 23.35 -5.68 -8.65
N ILE A 139 22.31 -6.45 -8.31
CA ILE A 139 21.41 -6.14 -7.19
C ILE A 139 21.47 -7.28 -6.17
N ILE A 140 21.91 -6.96 -4.97
CA ILE A 140 21.77 -7.77 -3.77
C ILE A 140 20.36 -7.55 -3.23
N ASP A 141 19.52 -8.58 -3.34
CA ASP A 141 18.09 -8.51 -3.01
C ASP A 141 17.78 -9.38 -1.80
N GLU A 142 17.55 -8.72 -0.66
CA GLU A 142 17.07 -9.31 0.60
C GLU A 142 15.57 -9.01 0.76
N SER A 143 14.75 -9.53 -0.15
CA SER A 143 13.33 -9.20 -0.21
C SER A 143 12.61 -9.56 1.08
N LEU A 144 11.85 -8.59 1.58
CA LEU A 144 10.92 -8.69 2.71
C LEU A 144 9.48 -8.97 2.26
N SER A 145 9.25 -9.12 0.95
CA SER A 145 7.93 -9.41 0.41
C SER A 145 7.36 -10.75 0.89
N GLY A 146 6.03 -10.84 1.05
CA GLY A 146 5.35 -12.13 1.21
C GLY A 146 5.53 -13.06 0.01
N HIS A 147 5.75 -12.49 -1.18
CA HIS A 147 5.86 -13.21 -2.44
C HIS A 147 7.31 -13.49 -2.89
N CYS A 148 8.30 -13.24 -2.04
CA CYS A 148 9.72 -13.41 -2.36
C CYS A 148 10.11 -14.81 -2.87
N HIS A 149 9.33 -15.84 -2.52
CA HIS A 149 9.58 -17.23 -2.91
C HIS A 149 9.43 -17.44 -4.42
N LEU A 150 8.56 -16.65 -5.09
CA LEU A 150 8.37 -16.69 -6.55
C LEU A 150 9.62 -16.28 -7.32
N LYS A 151 10.56 -15.57 -6.67
CA LYS A 151 11.80 -15.07 -7.25
C LYS A 151 13.07 -15.64 -6.64
N LYS A 152 12.94 -16.51 -5.64
CA LYS A 152 14.07 -17.00 -4.84
C LYS A 152 14.90 -15.85 -4.23
N THR A 153 14.24 -14.74 -3.89
CA THR A 153 14.87 -13.53 -3.32
C THR A 153 14.52 -13.31 -1.86
N CYS A 154 13.88 -14.29 -1.23
CA CYS A 154 13.55 -14.19 0.19
C CYS A 154 14.81 -13.96 1.00
N SER A 155 14.77 -12.92 1.83
CA SER A 155 15.82 -12.72 2.80
C SER A 155 15.96 -13.95 3.71
N ARG A 156 17.21 -14.40 3.86
CA ARG A 156 17.58 -15.50 4.79
C ARG A 156 18.48 -15.02 5.91
N ASN A 157 19.28 -13.98 5.66
CA ASN A 157 20.34 -13.52 6.54
C ASN A 157 20.27 -12.01 6.84
N LEU A 158 19.11 -11.37 6.60
CA LEU A 158 18.93 -9.98 7.00
C LEU A 158 18.84 -9.90 8.53
N LYS A 159 19.71 -9.08 9.12
CA LYS A 159 19.79 -8.83 10.56
C LYS A 159 18.90 -7.65 10.90
N VAL A 160 18.30 -7.65 12.09
CA VAL A 160 17.56 -6.53 12.72
C VAL A 160 16.23 -6.18 12.04
N ILE A 161 16.25 -5.87 10.75
CA ILE A 161 15.03 -5.57 9.98
C ILE A 161 14.41 -6.87 9.50
N THR A 162 13.10 -6.99 9.64
CA THR A 162 12.29 -8.16 9.28
C THR A 162 11.02 -7.73 8.55
N LYS A 163 10.24 -8.70 8.07
CA LYS A 163 8.94 -8.43 7.43
C LYS A 163 7.97 -7.72 8.39
N GLN A 164 8.08 -7.99 9.69
CA GLN A 164 7.17 -7.47 10.72
C GLN A 164 7.51 -6.03 11.11
N ASN A 165 8.79 -5.64 11.04
CA ASN A 165 9.21 -4.32 11.50
C ASN A 165 9.71 -3.38 10.39
N GLY A 166 10.00 -3.86 9.17
CA GLY A 166 10.65 -3.04 8.14
C GLY A 166 9.78 -1.91 7.59
N ILE A 167 8.47 -2.13 7.42
CA ILE A 167 7.54 -1.08 6.96
C ILE A 167 7.46 0.04 8.01
N THR A 168 7.19 -0.32 9.26
CA THR A 168 6.88 0.65 10.32
C THR A 168 8.11 1.12 11.09
N LEU A 169 9.27 0.49 10.93
CA LEU A 169 10.45 0.62 11.80
C LEU A 169 10.16 0.48 13.31
N GLY A 170 9.04 -0.17 13.66
CA GLY A 170 8.60 -0.38 15.04
C GLY A 170 8.20 0.92 15.78
N GLN A 171 8.06 0.79 17.11
CA GLN A 171 7.70 1.90 18.02
C GLN A 171 8.87 2.86 18.29
N CYS A 172 10.10 2.35 18.24
CA CYS A 172 11.33 3.13 18.46
C CYS A 172 12.22 3.16 17.19
N PRO A 173 11.84 3.88 16.12
CA PRO A 173 12.56 3.85 14.84
C PRO A 173 14.04 4.16 14.95
N ASN A 174 14.43 5.15 15.78
CA ASN A 174 15.84 5.52 15.94
C ASN A 174 16.69 4.37 16.51
N GLN A 175 16.13 3.61 17.47
CA GLN A 175 16.82 2.48 18.06
C GLN A 175 16.97 1.34 17.03
N LEU A 176 15.93 1.06 16.24
CA LEU A 176 15.98 0.02 15.21
C LEU A 176 16.98 0.38 14.10
N ARG A 177 16.97 1.65 13.64
CA ARG A 177 17.93 2.16 12.65
C ARG A 177 19.37 2.08 13.14
N ARG A 178 19.60 2.44 14.41
CA ARG A 178 20.93 2.33 15.03
C ARG A 178 21.40 0.87 15.08
N LYS A 179 20.57 -0.04 15.59
CA LYS A 179 20.89 -1.49 15.61
C LYS A 179 21.18 -2.02 14.21
N PHE A 180 20.41 -1.59 13.20
CA PHE A 180 20.63 -1.99 11.82
C PHE A 180 21.99 -1.51 11.30
N PHE A 181 22.33 -0.23 11.51
CA PHE A 181 23.63 0.32 11.14
C PHE A 181 24.78 -0.42 11.84
N GLU A 182 24.71 -0.61 13.15
CA GLU A 182 25.73 -1.32 13.94
C GLU A 182 25.94 -2.76 13.46
N ALA A 183 24.87 -3.46 13.09
CA ALA A 183 24.95 -4.84 12.59
C ALA A 183 25.63 -4.98 11.22
N TYR A 184 25.71 -3.88 10.45
CA TYR A 184 26.11 -3.90 9.05
C TYR A 184 27.28 -2.97 8.68
N VAL A 185 27.66 -2.02 9.53
CA VAL A 185 28.73 -1.05 9.23
C VAL A 185 30.06 -1.74 8.87
N ASN A 186 30.36 -2.87 9.51
CA ASN A 186 31.55 -3.68 9.25
C ASN A 186 31.28 -4.94 8.41
N ASP A 187 30.04 -5.17 8.00
CA ASP A 187 29.66 -6.35 7.22
C ASP A 187 30.24 -6.24 5.80
N ALA A 188 31.00 -7.26 5.38
CA ALA A 188 31.70 -7.24 4.09
C ALA A 188 30.74 -7.08 2.91
N ARG A 189 29.53 -7.66 3.01
CA ARG A 189 28.53 -7.61 1.96
C ARG A 189 27.85 -6.25 1.86
N MET A 190 27.67 -5.56 2.99
CA MET A 190 27.15 -4.19 3.00
C MET A 190 28.21 -3.18 2.53
N ARG A 191 29.48 -3.40 2.88
CA ARG A 191 30.58 -2.53 2.43
C ARG A 191 30.75 -2.53 0.92
N SER A 192 30.52 -3.67 0.25
CA SER A 192 30.59 -3.81 -1.21
C SER A 192 29.42 -3.19 -1.98
N VAL A 193 28.43 -2.59 -1.29
CA VAL A 193 27.30 -1.91 -1.93
C VAL A 193 27.71 -0.49 -2.30
N ASP A 194 27.32 -0.01 -3.48
CA ASP A 194 27.55 1.37 -3.92
C ASP A 194 26.34 2.26 -3.65
N ALA A 195 25.13 1.70 -3.77
CA ALA A 195 23.89 2.44 -3.57
C ALA A 195 22.75 1.56 -3.01
N PHE A 196 21.81 2.19 -2.33
CA PHE A 196 20.60 1.55 -1.81
C PHE A 196 19.39 1.89 -2.68
N LEU A 197 18.56 0.88 -2.94
CA LEU A 197 17.31 0.99 -3.68
C LEU A 197 16.13 0.77 -2.72
N CYS A 198 15.21 1.74 -2.66
CA CYS A 198 13.99 1.63 -1.88
C CYS A 198 12.79 1.94 -2.76
N HIS A 199 11.91 0.95 -3.01
CA HIS A 199 10.65 1.17 -3.70
C HIS A 199 9.49 1.09 -2.70
N HIS A 200 9.26 -0.11 -2.14
CA HIS A 200 8.17 -0.36 -1.23
C HIS A 200 8.66 -1.04 0.05
N ALA A 201 8.45 -0.48 1.25
CA ALA A 201 7.99 0.88 1.51
C ALA A 201 9.15 1.88 1.33
N ALA A 202 8.90 3.02 0.68
CA ALA A 202 9.90 4.07 0.50
C ALA A 202 10.51 4.54 1.84
N GLY A 203 9.71 4.59 2.91
CA GLY A 203 10.17 4.92 4.26
C GLY A 203 11.23 3.98 4.86
N LEU A 204 11.44 2.78 4.30
CA LEU A 204 12.53 1.90 4.72
C LEU A 204 13.90 2.54 4.46
N CYS A 205 13.99 3.49 3.52
CA CYS A 205 15.25 4.17 3.21
C CYS A 205 15.85 4.93 4.40
N GLU A 206 15.06 5.27 5.41
CA GLU A 206 15.55 5.85 6.66
C GLU A 206 16.58 4.96 7.37
N ALA A 207 16.52 3.63 7.21
CA ALA A 207 17.48 2.69 7.79
C ALA A 207 18.84 2.73 7.09
N PHE A 208 18.90 3.18 5.84
CA PHE A 208 20.11 3.21 5.03
C PHE A 208 20.82 4.58 5.03
N MET A 209 20.15 5.65 5.49
CA MET A 209 20.73 6.99 5.58
C MET A 209 22.09 7.05 6.32
N PRO A 210 22.33 6.31 7.42
CA PRO A 210 23.61 6.39 8.15
C PRO A 210 24.83 5.85 7.39
N PHE A 211 24.66 5.10 6.31
CA PHE A 211 25.77 4.44 5.61
C PHE A 211 26.57 5.36 4.68
N ASN A 212 26.14 6.61 4.47
CA ASN A 212 26.79 7.58 3.59
C ASN A 212 27.05 7.05 2.16
N LYS A 213 26.13 6.21 1.66
CA LYS A 213 26.08 5.72 0.27
C LYS A 213 24.92 6.39 -0.47
N SER A 214 24.93 6.30 -1.78
CA SER A 214 23.85 6.85 -2.60
C SER A 214 22.52 6.18 -2.28
N LEU A 215 21.45 6.96 -2.23
CA LEU A 215 20.08 6.48 -2.00
C LEU A 215 19.24 6.76 -3.24
N ILE A 216 18.56 5.73 -3.73
CA ILE A 216 17.55 5.84 -4.79
C ILE A 216 16.22 5.45 -4.18
N VAL A 217 15.41 6.47 -3.88
CA VAL A 217 14.06 6.33 -3.36
C VAL A 217 13.08 6.45 -4.52
N VAL A 218 12.27 5.42 -4.75
CA VAL A 218 11.22 5.45 -5.75
C VAL A 218 9.88 5.24 -5.05
N ALA A 219 9.08 6.30 -4.95
CA ALA A 219 7.71 6.17 -4.47
C ALA A 219 6.89 5.34 -5.48
N SER A 220 6.72 4.04 -5.20
CA SER A 220 5.94 3.13 -6.04
C SER A 220 4.43 3.16 -5.73
N THR A 221 4.09 3.65 -4.54
CA THR A 221 2.76 3.91 -4.00
C THR A 221 2.90 4.99 -2.93
N ARG A 222 1.87 5.18 -2.08
CA ARG A 222 1.87 6.01 -0.86
C ARG A 222 3.23 6.01 -0.15
N TYR A 223 4.02 7.07 -0.35
CA TYR A 223 5.41 7.13 0.09
C TYR A 223 5.53 7.15 1.62
N GLU A 224 4.45 7.51 2.32
CA GLU A 224 4.29 7.57 3.77
C GLU A 224 3.91 6.23 4.42
N ILE A 225 3.81 5.14 3.65
CA ILE A 225 3.50 3.81 4.20
C ILE A 225 4.42 3.49 5.40
N GLY A 226 3.79 3.08 6.51
CA GLY A 226 4.47 2.81 7.78
C GLY A 226 4.75 4.06 8.63
N ARG A 227 4.29 5.24 8.22
CA ARG A 227 4.39 6.53 8.94
C ARG A 227 3.01 7.16 9.16
N HIS A 228 2.06 6.37 9.65
CA HIS A 228 0.66 6.79 9.82
C HIS A 228 0.44 7.90 10.86
N ASP A 229 1.36 8.03 11.83
CA ASP A 229 1.32 9.14 12.79
C ASP A 229 1.79 10.46 12.13
N PRO A 230 1.08 11.59 12.31
CA PRO A 230 1.45 12.86 11.69
C PRO A 230 2.86 13.35 12.03
N ARG A 231 3.36 13.11 13.26
CA ARG A 231 4.72 13.51 13.65
C ARG A 231 5.75 12.66 12.91
N ARG A 232 5.51 11.35 12.82
CA ARG A 232 6.35 10.42 12.06
C ARG A 232 6.35 10.71 10.57
N TRP A 233 5.20 11.07 10.00
CA TRP A 233 5.12 11.48 8.60
C TRP A 233 5.90 12.78 8.36
N LYS A 234 5.71 13.79 9.22
CA LYS A 234 6.48 15.04 9.14
C LYS A 234 8.00 14.80 9.21
N ALA A 235 8.45 13.91 10.09
CA ALA A 235 9.85 13.50 10.18
C ALA A 235 10.33 12.80 8.90
N TRP A 236 9.51 11.93 8.31
CA TRP A 236 9.81 11.30 7.03
C TRP A 236 9.92 12.31 5.89
N ASN A 237 9.04 13.33 5.84
CA ASN A 237 9.12 14.40 4.84
C ASN A 237 10.42 15.21 4.97
N ALA A 238 10.88 15.47 6.21
CA ALA A 238 12.17 16.10 6.45
C ALA A 238 13.35 15.22 5.99
N ASN A 239 13.27 13.90 6.21
CA ASN A 239 14.29 12.96 5.74
C ASN A 239 14.32 12.88 4.20
N LEU A 240 13.16 12.87 3.52
CA LEU A 240 13.12 12.93 2.06
C LEU A 240 13.76 14.20 1.48
N LYS A 241 13.55 15.36 2.12
CA LYS A 241 14.25 16.59 1.76
C LYS A 241 15.77 16.44 1.92
N ALA A 242 16.21 15.89 3.05
CA ALA A 242 17.62 15.67 3.31
C ALA A 242 18.26 14.70 2.30
N ILE A 243 17.53 13.64 1.92
CA ILE A 243 17.95 12.71 0.86
C ILE A 243 18.08 13.45 -0.46
N ALA A 244 17.04 14.17 -0.90
CA ALA A 244 17.01 14.88 -2.19
C ALA A 244 18.02 16.03 -2.30
N ALA A 245 18.40 16.65 -1.18
CA ALA A 245 19.40 17.72 -1.15
C ALA A 245 20.83 17.23 -1.48
N HIS A 246 21.09 15.93 -1.33
CA HIS A 246 22.41 15.36 -1.62
C HIS A 246 22.50 14.96 -3.10
N PRO A 247 23.49 15.45 -3.89
CA PRO A 247 23.52 15.27 -5.35
C PRO A 247 23.71 13.82 -5.83
N ARG A 248 24.26 12.95 -4.97
CA ARG A 248 24.37 11.50 -5.23
C ARG A 248 23.06 10.72 -5.06
N ASN A 249 22.03 11.32 -4.49
CA ASN A 249 20.77 10.66 -4.20
C ASN A 249 19.71 11.03 -5.23
N VAL A 250 18.72 10.15 -5.37
CA VAL A 250 17.57 10.36 -6.24
C VAL A 250 16.31 10.08 -5.43
N VAL A 251 15.35 11.02 -5.49
CA VAL A 251 13.98 10.81 -5.01
C VAL A 251 13.07 10.91 -6.23
N ALA A 252 12.49 9.79 -6.63
CA ALA A 252 11.65 9.65 -7.81
C ALA A 252 10.30 9.02 -7.47
N ALA A 253 9.42 8.92 -8.45
CA ALA A 253 8.12 8.28 -8.31
C ALA A 253 7.78 7.41 -9.53
N ASN A 254 6.91 6.42 -9.33
CA ASN A 254 6.57 5.44 -10.37
C ASN A 254 5.47 5.92 -11.34
N ASN A 255 4.79 7.02 -11.01
CA ASN A 255 3.82 7.66 -11.89
C ASN A 255 3.69 9.14 -11.52
N ARG A 256 2.94 9.88 -12.34
CA ARG A 256 2.73 11.32 -12.15
C ARG A 256 1.97 11.64 -10.87
N TYR A 257 1.00 10.83 -10.47
CA TYR A 257 0.24 11.04 -9.24
C TYR A 257 1.17 10.98 -8.02
N ASP A 258 1.98 9.93 -7.91
CA ASP A 258 2.91 9.76 -6.80
C ASP A 258 3.99 10.86 -6.79
N ALA A 259 4.44 11.32 -7.97
CA ALA A 259 5.37 12.45 -8.06
C ALA A 259 4.76 13.73 -7.48
N GLU A 260 3.55 14.10 -7.91
CA GLU A 260 2.85 15.29 -7.41
C GLU A 260 2.48 15.14 -5.92
N TYR A 261 2.14 13.93 -5.48
CA TYR A 261 1.87 13.64 -4.07
C TYR A 261 3.10 13.87 -3.19
N VAL A 262 4.28 13.37 -3.60
CA VAL A 262 5.54 13.65 -2.91
C VAL A 262 5.83 15.15 -2.91
N LYS A 263 5.74 15.83 -4.07
CA LYS A 263 5.99 17.28 -4.17
C LYS A 263 5.08 18.09 -3.26
N TYR A 264 3.78 17.78 -3.22
CA TYR A 264 2.81 18.52 -2.43
C TYR A 264 3.15 18.48 -0.93
N PHE A 265 3.42 17.29 -0.38
CA PHE A 265 3.63 17.12 1.06
C PHE A 265 5.07 17.41 1.53
N THR A 266 6.03 17.32 0.62
CA THR A 266 7.44 17.62 0.93
C THR A 266 7.82 19.03 0.51
N GLY A 267 7.22 19.63 -0.52
CA GLY A 267 7.71 20.87 -1.12
C GLY A 267 8.99 20.70 -1.94
N LEU A 268 9.32 19.47 -2.35
CA LEU A 268 10.38 19.24 -3.34
C LEU A 268 9.97 19.85 -4.68
N SER A 269 10.87 20.59 -5.31
CA SER A 269 10.62 21.23 -6.60
C SER A 269 10.68 20.24 -7.78
N HIS A 270 11.48 19.18 -7.64
CA HIS A 270 11.68 18.17 -8.68
C HIS A 270 11.60 16.76 -8.10
N VAL A 271 10.70 15.95 -8.66
CA VAL A 271 10.56 14.51 -8.41
C VAL A 271 10.34 13.88 -9.78
N PRO A 272 11.36 13.27 -10.40
CA PRO A 272 11.22 12.65 -11.72
C PRO A 272 10.26 11.45 -11.65
N VAL A 273 9.51 11.27 -12.73
CA VAL A 273 8.71 10.07 -12.94
C VAL A 273 9.57 9.04 -13.65
N LEU A 274 9.77 7.88 -13.04
CA LEU A 274 10.39 6.74 -13.69
C LEU A 274 9.31 5.94 -14.41
N PRO A 275 9.46 5.64 -15.71
CA PRO A 275 8.50 4.82 -16.41
C PRO A 275 8.52 3.40 -15.86
N ASN A 276 7.34 2.77 -15.79
CA ASN A 276 7.26 1.34 -15.48
C ASN A 276 8.01 0.55 -16.56
N TYR A 277 8.93 -0.30 -16.12
CA TYR A 277 9.63 -1.25 -16.97
C TYR A 277 9.09 -2.65 -16.66
N CYS A 278 8.62 -3.37 -17.68
CA CYS A 278 8.06 -4.72 -17.53
C CYS A 278 8.90 -5.77 -18.28
N GLY A 279 10.18 -5.49 -18.55
CA GLY A 279 11.02 -6.32 -19.42
C GLY A 279 11.07 -7.78 -18.99
N TRP A 280 11.21 -8.02 -17.68
CA TRP A 280 11.29 -9.38 -17.15
C TRP A 280 10.01 -10.21 -17.43
N ARG A 281 8.82 -9.61 -17.39
CA ARG A 281 7.53 -10.30 -17.65
C ARG A 281 7.20 -10.36 -19.14
N CYS A 282 7.47 -9.30 -19.87
CA CYS A 282 7.08 -9.15 -21.27
C CYS A 282 8.09 -9.78 -22.24
N GLY A 283 9.32 -10.08 -21.78
CA GLY A 283 10.43 -10.59 -22.58
C GLY A 283 10.24 -11.95 -23.25
N ASN A 284 9.16 -12.69 -22.95
CA ASN A 284 8.83 -13.94 -23.63
C ASN A 284 7.73 -13.81 -24.70
N GLN A 285 7.19 -12.62 -24.96
CA GLN A 285 6.08 -12.45 -25.92
C GLN A 285 6.35 -11.52 -27.10
N LEU A 286 7.55 -10.99 -27.26
CA LEU A 286 7.93 -10.30 -28.50
C LEU A 286 9.14 -10.95 -29.15
N PRO A 287 8.96 -12.06 -29.88
CA PRO A 287 9.93 -12.45 -30.90
C PRO A 287 9.97 -11.31 -31.95
N GLY A 288 10.92 -10.39 -31.80
CA GLY A 288 11.10 -9.28 -32.74
C GLY A 288 10.85 -7.88 -32.19
N ALA A 289 10.66 -7.69 -30.87
CA ALA A 289 10.97 -6.37 -30.31
C ALA A 289 12.49 -6.20 -30.47
N LEU A 290 12.87 -5.49 -31.52
CA LEU A 290 14.20 -4.90 -31.66
C LEU A 290 14.56 -4.35 -30.27
N VAL A 291 15.51 -5.00 -29.62
CA VAL A 291 16.51 -4.25 -28.88
C VAL A 291 17.09 -3.35 -29.95
N VAL A 292 16.51 -2.15 -30.12
CA VAL A 292 17.15 -1.10 -30.89
C VAL A 292 18.49 -0.99 -30.17
N PRO A 293 19.61 -1.38 -30.79
CA PRO A 293 20.88 -1.13 -30.17
C PRO A 293 20.85 0.37 -29.89
N VAL A 294 21.24 0.78 -28.69
CA VAL A 294 21.52 2.18 -28.41
C VAL A 294 22.80 2.55 -29.16
N THR A 295 22.78 2.40 -30.48
CA THR A 295 23.55 3.22 -31.40
C THR A 295 22.74 4.50 -31.51
N ALA A 296 23.28 5.56 -30.92
CA ALA A 296 22.80 6.92 -31.12
C ALA A 296 22.50 7.16 -32.62
N SER A 297 21.39 7.83 -32.92
CA SER A 297 20.84 8.13 -34.25
C SER A 297 19.91 7.08 -34.86
N ALA A 298 18.66 7.04 -34.39
CA ALA A 298 17.53 6.56 -35.19
C ALA A 298 16.67 7.77 -35.60
N ARG A 299 16.81 8.15 -36.88
CA ARG A 299 16.01 9.18 -37.56
C ARG A 299 14.59 8.65 -37.75
N TRP A 300 13.62 9.20 -37.03
CA TRP A 300 12.20 8.95 -37.26
C TRP A 300 11.81 9.61 -38.59
N ARG A 301 11.57 8.82 -39.64
CA ARG A 301 10.93 9.29 -40.89
C ARG A 301 9.45 8.98 -40.80
N GLY A 302 8.63 10.00 -40.55
CA GLY A 302 7.19 9.93 -40.79
C GLY A 302 6.94 10.02 -42.30
N GLY A 303 6.22 9.04 -42.85
CA GLY A 303 5.71 9.05 -44.21
C GLY A 303 4.32 9.70 -44.27
N ALA A 304 4.14 10.45 -45.36
CA ALA A 304 2.95 11.03 -46.02
C ALA A 304 1.65 11.18 -45.20
#